data_AF-A0A6H1NFH0-F1
#
_entry.id   AF-A0A6H1NFH0-F1
#
_cell.length_a   1.000
_cell.length_b   1.000
_cell.length_c   1.000
_cell.angle_alpha   90.00
_cell.angle_beta   90.00
_cell.angle_gamma   90.00
#
_symmetry.space_group_name_H-M   'P 1'
#
loop_
_entity.id
_entity.type
_entity.pdbx_description
1 polymer ?
#
loop_
_entity_poly.entity_id
_entity_poly.type
_entity_poly.pdbx_seq_one_letter_code
_entity_poly.pdbx_strand_id
1 'polypeptide(L)'
;MASVVPRKNKAGKITSYQVKWRDGGSKTGDWQTERFDDEPSATVFKEAVDEAGQNWPPGWVKGKGYIDPETADELRYRFDRWAVESIKNRTAGERYKKQRIRSMEMYLFPTFGNCDIRSTDHFSKATIGAWINKMMKTKVKRGSKVKDMSPETLRGLHSLFSSVLKEAVVAEPPLRDRNPCDLTRLPSNDDWGIDDEQSSDDMEYMTPEEIAGLVDCFPRPEDRMLVRMTYGTGMRWGEVIALARRHARNTQDGKYEARVTRAWKSNPGEPWFLGPPKTKAGRRTIEFTAGLWQELLNYGLAELGKDDLIFHNGNGNRLPYSTFYERWLAAVAEAKKRGVLPEWKFPTFHDLRHSHVAALLSDNHSLTYVQRRLGHESIKTTSDRYGHLLETAHKAALVTIDRVMGFTSPDGAAPPENGRGRDGGRGVYVAHVGSQLLGFWRAEHAEETAERWARERGGAVRVEKRSADWWGRSTGGRVGEDNGLKTVRSEVPHRAWIWSLGPAVYKADGTECVVGLGVHEPSGRWVWDWEDDYTEEPAHSSTQWRPGVATETEARAWGPDEEAVRAAYATARTDALRICPLHPDSAATPGRDAVT
;
A
#
# COMPACT_ATOMS: atom_id res chain seq x y z
N MET A 1 49.35 17.01 17.98
CA MET A 1 48.43 16.42 17.00
C MET A 1 48.92 15.04 16.64
N ALA A 2 48.00 14.08 16.63
CA ALA A 2 48.32 12.69 16.34
C ALA A 2 48.61 12.50 14.85
N SER A 3 49.46 11.54 14.51
CA SER A 3 49.88 11.26 13.13
C SER A 3 49.91 9.76 12.87
N VAL A 4 49.42 9.35 11.70
CA VAL A 4 49.48 7.96 11.22
C VAL A 4 50.78 7.78 10.43
N VAL A 5 51.58 6.79 10.80
CA VAL A 5 52.86 6.48 10.16
C VAL A 5 52.85 5.04 9.66
N PRO A 6 52.96 4.80 8.33
CA PRO A 6 53.05 3.45 7.79
C PRO A 6 54.41 2.83 8.15
N ARG A 7 54.39 1.57 8.61
CA ARG A 7 55.60 0.78 8.91
C ARG A 7 55.82 -0.22 7.80
N LYS A 8 57.03 -0.21 7.22
CA LYS A 8 57.43 -1.08 6.12
C LYS A 8 58.43 -2.13 6.61
N ASN A 9 58.38 -3.34 6.06
CA ASN A 9 59.40 -4.36 6.30
C ASN A 9 60.69 -4.09 5.49
N LYS A 10 61.71 -4.95 5.66
CA LYS A 10 62.99 -4.84 4.91
C LYS A 10 62.83 -4.90 3.38
N ALA A 11 61.70 -5.42 2.88
CA ALA A 11 61.37 -5.47 1.46
C ALA A 11 60.50 -4.28 0.98
N GLY A 12 60.27 -3.27 1.83
CA GLY A 12 59.52 -2.06 1.48
C GLY A 12 57.99 -2.19 1.50
N LYS A 13 57.44 -3.38 1.80
CA LYS A 13 55.99 -3.61 1.91
C LYS A 13 55.47 -3.09 3.25
N ILE A 14 54.36 -2.36 3.24
CA ILE A 14 53.68 -1.90 4.47
C ILE A 14 53.15 -3.14 5.20
N THR A 15 53.49 -3.25 6.49
CA THR A 15 53.10 -4.37 7.35
C THR A 15 52.21 -3.97 8.51
N SER A 16 52.17 -2.69 8.87
CA SER A 16 51.28 -2.14 9.90
C SER A 16 51.28 -0.62 9.81
N TYR A 17 50.31 0.01 10.44
CA TYR A 17 50.19 1.45 10.61
C TYR A 17 50.37 1.78 12.10
N GLN A 18 51.09 2.86 12.41
CA GLN A 18 51.34 3.27 13.78
C GLN A 18 50.86 4.70 13.98
N VAL A 19 49.96 4.91 14.94
CA VAL A 19 49.56 6.25 15.36
C VAL A 19 50.52 6.73 16.43
N LYS A 20 51.03 7.95 16.28
CA LYS A 20 51.95 8.58 17.25
C LYS A 20 51.47 9.97 17.64
N TRP A 21 51.50 10.28 18.92
CA TRP A 21 51.15 11.60 19.47
C TRP A 21 51.95 11.90 20.74
N ARG A 22 51.86 13.14 21.22
CA ARG A 22 52.38 13.53 22.54
C ARG A 22 51.22 13.67 23.51
N ASP A 23 51.36 13.07 24.68
CA ASP A 23 50.32 13.06 25.70
C ASP A 23 49.93 14.49 26.12
N GLY A 24 48.64 14.76 26.22
CA GLY A 24 48.07 16.09 26.49
C GLY A 24 48.42 17.18 25.45
N GLY A 25 49.03 16.82 24.31
CA GLY A 25 49.36 17.75 23.23
C GLY A 25 50.51 18.71 23.53
N SER A 26 51.18 18.56 24.68
CA SER A 26 52.28 19.42 25.11
C SER A 26 53.57 19.16 24.34
N LYS A 27 54.38 20.21 24.10
CA LYS A 27 55.74 20.09 23.53
C LYS A 27 56.71 19.32 24.43
N THR A 28 56.42 19.25 25.73
CA THR A 28 57.20 18.48 26.71
C THR A 28 56.56 17.15 27.09
N GLY A 29 55.37 16.82 26.55
CA GLY A 29 54.66 15.59 26.84
C GLY A 29 55.34 14.35 26.25
N ASP A 30 55.17 13.21 26.92
CA ASP A 30 55.73 11.93 26.52
C ASP A 30 55.13 11.43 25.20
N TRP A 31 55.96 10.75 24.41
CA TRP A 31 55.50 10.14 23.16
C TRP A 31 54.68 8.89 23.43
N GLN A 32 53.44 8.89 22.96
CA GLN A 32 52.55 7.74 22.95
C GLN A 32 52.39 7.19 21.55
N THR A 33 52.23 5.86 21.46
CA THR A 33 52.04 5.19 20.18
C THR A 33 51.10 3.99 20.29
N GLU A 34 50.32 3.76 19.24
CA GLU A 34 49.44 2.60 19.08
C GLU A 34 49.60 2.00 17.67
N ARG A 35 49.44 0.68 17.53
CA ARG A 35 49.64 -0.02 16.24
C ARG A 35 48.36 -0.66 15.72
N PHE A 36 48.22 -0.67 14.40
CA PHE A 36 47.07 -1.18 13.66
C PHE A 36 47.53 -1.98 12.44
N ASP A 37 46.73 -2.95 12.03
CA ASP A 37 47.02 -3.79 10.86
C ASP A 37 46.61 -3.11 9.53
N ASP A 38 45.67 -2.16 9.59
CA ASP A 38 45.14 -1.42 8.43
C ASP A 38 45.09 0.11 8.66
N GLU A 39 45.12 0.86 7.56
CA GLU A 39 45.15 2.34 7.55
C GLU A 39 43.84 3.00 8.02
N PRO A 40 42.65 2.50 7.62
CA PRO A 40 41.38 3.02 8.12
C PRO A 40 41.28 2.97 9.65
N SER A 41 41.61 1.84 10.28
CA SER A 41 41.58 1.70 11.75
C SER A 41 42.54 2.66 12.45
N ALA A 42 43.75 2.85 11.90
CA ALA A 42 44.71 3.81 12.42
C ALA A 42 44.21 5.26 12.30
N THR A 43 43.50 5.58 11.21
CA THR A 43 42.94 6.92 10.97
C THR A 43 41.82 7.22 11.95
N VAL A 44 40.91 6.26 12.18
CA VAL A 44 39.82 6.37 13.16
C VAL A 44 40.36 6.56 14.58
N PHE A 45 41.37 5.78 14.98
CA PHE A 45 41.98 5.95 16.30
C PHE A 45 42.71 7.30 16.43
N LYS A 46 43.38 7.75 15.37
CA LYS A 46 44.04 9.07 15.33
C LYS A 46 43.02 10.20 15.52
N GLU A 47 41.84 10.11 14.90
CA GLU A 47 40.74 11.05 15.11
C GLU A 47 40.20 11.01 16.55
N ALA A 48 40.03 9.82 17.13
CA ALA A 48 39.62 9.67 18.53
C ALA A 48 40.63 10.26 19.53
N VAL A 49 41.94 10.13 19.26
CA VAL A 49 43.00 10.79 20.05
C VAL A 49 42.94 12.30 19.88
N ASP A 50 42.66 12.79 18.67
CA ASP A 50 42.50 14.23 18.42
C ASP A 50 41.28 14.80 19.17
N GLU A 51 40.15 14.08 19.21
CA GLU A 51 38.93 14.42 19.95
C GLU A 51 39.11 14.34 21.47
N ALA A 52 39.90 13.38 21.97
CA ALA A 52 40.24 13.22 23.39
C ALA A 52 41.29 14.22 23.90
N GLY A 53 41.58 15.28 23.13
CA GLY A 53 42.53 16.31 23.53
C GLY A 53 43.98 15.81 23.59
N GLN A 54 44.37 14.90 22.68
CA GLN A 54 45.69 14.28 22.62
C GLN A 54 46.01 13.37 23.82
N ASN A 55 44.99 12.82 24.47
CA ASN A 55 45.11 11.78 25.47
C ASN A 55 44.61 10.44 24.89
N TRP A 56 44.79 9.35 25.64
CA TRP A 56 44.16 8.08 25.29
C TRP A 56 42.63 8.23 25.24
N PRO A 57 41.95 7.74 24.19
CA PRO A 57 40.51 7.77 24.11
C PRO A 57 39.87 7.05 25.32
N PRO A 58 38.80 7.59 25.94
CA PRO A 58 38.20 7.01 27.14
C PRO A 58 37.78 5.55 26.95
N GLY A 59 38.37 4.64 27.72
CA GLY A 59 38.12 3.20 27.63
C GLY A 59 39.06 2.42 26.69
N TRP A 60 39.98 3.10 26.01
CA TRP A 60 40.96 2.46 25.13
C TRP A 60 42.11 1.87 25.93
N VAL A 61 42.37 0.57 25.73
CA VAL A 61 43.51 -0.12 26.35
C VAL A 61 44.63 -0.31 25.32
N LYS A 62 45.82 0.21 25.64
CA LYS A 62 46.99 0.18 24.74
C LYS A 62 47.30 -1.24 24.24
N GLY A 63 47.42 -1.40 22.93
CA GLY A 63 47.70 -2.68 22.25
C GLY A 63 46.55 -3.70 22.26
N LYS A 64 45.41 -3.36 22.88
CA LYS A 64 44.22 -4.21 23.02
C LYS A 64 42.96 -3.58 22.41
N GLY A 65 42.93 -2.26 22.25
CA GLY A 65 41.75 -1.52 21.83
C GLY A 65 40.73 -1.37 22.96
N TYR A 66 39.46 -1.14 22.61
CA TYR A 66 38.35 -1.03 23.55
C TYR A 66 37.85 -2.39 24.09
N ILE A 67 38.69 -3.32 24.58
CA ILE A 67 38.22 -4.59 25.19
C ILE A 67 39.20 -5.13 26.28
N ASP A 68 38.64 -5.60 27.40
CA ASP A 68 39.29 -6.43 28.42
C ASP A 68 39.38 -7.92 27.96
N PRO A 69 40.58 -8.49 27.74
CA PRO A 69 40.75 -9.76 27.02
C PRO A 69 40.80 -11.05 27.86
N GLU A 70 40.40 -11.07 29.14
CA GLU A 70 40.48 -12.31 29.96
C GLU A 70 39.18 -13.10 30.18
N THR A 71 38.07 -12.78 29.51
CA THR A 71 36.86 -13.63 29.59
C THR A 71 36.28 -13.96 28.23
N ALA A 72 36.39 -15.24 27.82
CA ALA A 72 35.61 -15.80 26.71
C ALA A 72 34.09 -15.59 26.87
N ASP A 73 33.67 -15.26 28.10
CA ASP A 73 32.31 -14.99 28.53
C ASP A 73 31.75 -13.63 28.06
N GLU A 74 32.58 -12.66 27.66
CA GLU A 74 32.14 -11.31 27.25
C GLU A 74 31.88 -11.21 25.75
N LEU A 75 32.61 -11.98 24.92
CA LEU A 75 32.40 -12.03 23.46
C LEU A 75 31.02 -12.56 23.06
N ARG A 76 30.36 -13.35 23.92
CA ARG A 76 28.99 -13.85 23.68
C ARG A 76 27.95 -12.73 23.71
N TYR A 77 28.25 -11.63 24.41
CA TYR A 77 27.37 -10.47 24.52
C TYR A 77 27.53 -9.49 23.36
N ARG A 78 28.54 -9.69 22.50
CA ARG A 78 28.66 -8.94 21.26
C ARG A 78 27.51 -9.31 20.32
N PHE A 79 26.83 -8.29 19.79
CA PHE A 79 25.57 -8.46 19.08
C PHE A 79 25.67 -9.37 17.85
N ASP A 80 26.73 -9.30 17.06
CA ASP A 80 26.90 -10.20 15.92
C ASP A 80 26.96 -11.69 16.32
N ARG A 81 27.68 -12.02 17.39
CA ARG A 81 27.79 -13.38 17.94
C ARG A 81 26.46 -13.84 18.52
N TRP A 82 25.86 -13.01 19.37
CA TRP A 82 24.54 -13.26 19.96
C TRP A 82 23.48 -13.48 18.88
N ALA A 83 23.41 -12.59 17.88
CA ALA A 83 22.42 -12.66 16.81
C ALA A 83 22.60 -13.91 15.95
N VAL A 84 23.85 -14.26 15.59
CA VAL A 84 24.11 -15.49 14.82
C VAL A 84 23.72 -16.73 15.62
N GLU A 85 24.05 -16.79 16.91
CA GLU A 85 23.71 -17.90 17.79
C GLU A 85 22.20 -18.03 18.01
N SER A 86 21.52 -16.91 18.30
CA SER A 86 20.06 -16.79 18.35
C SER A 86 19.41 -17.40 17.10
N ILE A 87 19.83 -17.00 15.90
CA ILE A 87 19.27 -17.55 14.66
C ILE A 87 19.61 -19.04 14.48
N LYS A 88 20.81 -19.48 14.84
CA LYS A 88 21.20 -20.90 14.78
C LYS A 88 20.37 -21.78 15.71
N ASN A 89 19.97 -21.27 16.87
CA ASN A 89 19.19 -22.02 17.86
C ASN A 89 17.69 -22.08 17.56
N ARG A 90 17.18 -21.25 16.63
CA ARG A 90 15.76 -21.29 16.23
C ARG A 90 15.34 -22.62 15.62
N THR A 91 14.11 -23.03 15.89
CA THR A 91 13.45 -24.17 15.23
C THR A 91 13.01 -23.79 13.80
N ALA A 92 13.97 -23.61 12.91
CA ALA A 92 13.76 -23.26 11.51
C ALA A 92 14.73 -24.04 10.61
N GLY A 93 14.36 -24.21 9.33
CA GLY A 93 15.24 -24.85 8.36
C GLY A 93 16.52 -24.05 8.09
N GLU A 94 17.60 -24.74 7.74
CA GLU A 94 18.94 -24.14 7.54
C GLU A 94 18.95 -23.00 6.50
N ARG A 95 18.06 -23.08 5.49
CA ARG A 95 17.83 -21.98 4.53
C ARG A 95 17.49 -20.67 5.20
N TYR A 96 16.48 -20.74 6.07
CA TYR A 96 15.94 -19.59 6.73
C TYR A 96 17.01 -18.97 7.61
N LYS A 97 17.76 -19.80 8.36
CA LYS A 97 18.86 -19.36 9.21
C LYS A 97 19.95 -18.64 8.41
N LYS A 98 20.48 -19.27 7.36
CA LYS A 98 21.51 -18.67 6.48
C LYS A 98 21.04 -17.38 5.83
N GLN A 99 19.80 -17.32 5.34
CA GLN A 99 19.26 -16.12 4.72
C GLN A 99 19.13 -14.98 5.73
N ARG A 100 18.65 -15.26 6.94
CA ARG A 100 18.55 -14.27 8.01
C ARG A 100 19.93 -13.78 8.45
N ILE A 101 20.90 -14.67 8.65
CA ILE A 101 22.28 -14.31 8.96
C ILE A 101 22.87 -13.40 7.88
N ARG A 102 22.73 -13.78 6.60
CA ARG A 102 23.20 -12.94 5.48
C ARG A 102 22.54 -11.55 5.44
N SER A 103 21.25 -11.47 5.76
CA SER A 103 20.57 -10.18 5.89
C SER A 103 21.15 -9.35 7.05
N MET A 104 21.46 -9.98 8.18
CA MET A 104 22.09 -9.28 9.31
C MET A 104 23.51 -8.83 8.99
N GLU A 105 24.33 -9.68 8.34
CA GLU A 105 25.67 -9.33 7.86
C GLU A 105 25.67 -8.12 6.93
N MET A 106 24.66 -8.03 6.07
CA MET A 106 24.55 -6.95 5.10
C MET A 106 24.00 -5.65 5.68
N TYR A 107 23.04 -5.72 6.60
CA TYR A 107 22.24 -4.55 6.99
C TYR A 107 22.27 -4.19 8.48
N LEU A 108 22.57 -5.14 9.37
CA LEU A 108 22.64 -4.91 10.82
C LEU A 108 24.07 -4.83 11.34
N PHE A 109 24.90 -5.83 11.06
CA PHE A 109 26.26 -5.93 11.60
C PHE A 109 27.19 -4.78 11.21
N PRO A 110 27.06 -4.12 10.05
CA PRO A 110 27.85 -2.93 9.75
C PRO A 110 27.59 -1.76 10.70
N THR A 111 26.44 -1.74 11.40
CA THR A 111 26.08 -0.68 12.36
C THR A 111 26.16 -1.17 13.80
N PHE A 112 25.61 -2.36 14.08
CA PHE A 112 25.45 -2.87 15.45
C PHE A 112 26.33 -4.06 15.79
N GLY A 113 27.11 -4.60 14.85
CA GLY A 113 27.77 -5.89 15.02
C GLY A 113 28.68 -5.96 16.24
N ASN A 114 29.42 -4.88 16.52
CA ASN A 114 30.34 -4.79 17.65
C ASN A 114 29.69 -4.26 18.94
N CYS A 115 28.39 -3.97 18.94
CA CYS A 115 27.70 -3.46 20.11
C CYS A 115 27.48 -4.55 21.16
N ASP A 116 27.62 -4.20 22.44
CA ASP A 116 27.20 -5.04 23.55
C ASP A 116 25.66 -5.09 23.65
N ILE A 117 25.09 -6.29 23.60
CA ILE A 117 23.66 -6.58 23.74
C ILE A 117 23.09 -6.02 25.07
N ARG A 118 23.87 -5.93 26.14
CA ARG A 118 23.37 -5.45 27.44
C ARG A 118 23.29 -3.92 27.51
N SER A 119 24.04 -3.21 26.66
CA SER A 119 24.13 -1.76 26.70
C SER A 119 22.87 -1.07 26.19
N THR A 120 22.27 -0.27 27.07
CA THR A 120 21.13 0.60 26.73
C THR A 120 21.53 1.80 25.88
N ASP A 121 22.81 2.16 25.85
CA ASP A 121 23.32 3.26 25.03
C ASP A 121 23.53 2.80 23.59
N HIS A 122 24.09 1.60 23.41
CA HIS A 122 24.24 0.99 22.09
C HIS A 122 22.87 0.68 21.46
N PHE A 123 21.95 0.13 22.25
CA PHE A 123 20.61 -0.25 21.82
C PHE A 123 19.57 0.66 22.51
N SER A 124 19.35 1.84 21.93
CA SER A 124 18.36 2.82 22.37
C SER A 124 17.35 3.14 21.26
N LYS A 125 16.25 3.79 21.62
CA LYS A 125 15.29 4.33 20.63
C LYS A 125 15.99 5.24 19.60
N ALA A 126 16.95 6.04 20.05
CA ALA A 126 17.68 6.97 19.20
C ALA A 126 18.61 6.24 18.22
N THR A 127 19.39 5.25 18.67
CA THR A 127 20.30 4.51 17.78
C THR A 127 19.55 3.68 16.75
N ILE A 128 18.44 3.06 17.13
CA ILE A 128 17.58 2.32 16.19
C ILE A 128 16.88 3.28 15.22
N GLY A 129 16.38 4.42 15.68
CA GLY A 129 15.80 5.45 14.81
C GLY A 129 16.80 5.97 13.77
N ALA A 130 18.04 6.24 14.18
CA ALA A 130 19.11 6.64 13.27
C ALA A 130 19.42 5.56 12.22
N TRP A 131 19.44 4.29 12.63
CA TRP A 131 19.62 3.16 11.70
C TRP A 131 18.45 3.02 10.72
N ILE A 132 17.19 3.15 11.16
CA ILE A 132 16.00 3.14 10.30
C ILE A 132 16.14 4.21 9.21
N ASN A 133 16.46 5.45 9.60
CA ASN A 133 16.64 6.58 8.66
C ASN A 133 17.77 6.32 7.65
N LYS A 134 18.87 5.68 8.08
CA LYS A 134 19.96 5.27 7.19
C LYS A 134 19.52 4.18 6.22
N MET A 135 18.78 3.17 6.68
CA MET A 135 18.31 2.07 5.83
C MET A 135 17.32 2.55 4.76
N MET A 136 16.45 3.51 5.09
CA MET A 136 15.55 4.13 4.11
C MET A 136 16.28 4.72 2.90
N LYS A 137 17.48 5.29 3.12
CA LYS A 137 18.31 5.88 2.06
C LYS A 137 19.30 4.91 1.43
N THR A 138 19.30 3.64 1.88
CA THR A 138 20.26 2.64 1.41
C THR A 138 19.82 2.10 0.07
N LYS A 139 20.70 2.25 -0.93
CA LYS A 139 20.46 1.76 -2.29
C LYS A 139 20.64 0.24 -2.36
N VAL A 140 19.61 -0.46 -2.82
CA VAL A 140 19.58 -1.91 -3.03
C VAL A 140 19.23 -2.24 -4.48
N LYS A 141 19.88 -3.28 -5.00
CA LYS A 141 19.63 -3.77 -6.35
C LYS A 141 18.34 -4.59 -6.37
N ARG A 142 17.33 -4.13 -7.11
CA ARG A 142 16.05 -4.81 -7.33
C ARG A 142 15.91 -5.12 -8.82
N GLY A 143 16.28 -6.33 -9.20
CA GLY A 143 16.39 -6.73 -10.61
C GLY A 143 17.56 -6.01 -11.31
N SER A 144 17.29 -5.33 -12.42
CA SER A 144 18.28 -4.54 -13.18
C SER A 144 18.50 -3.13 -12.62
N LYS A 145 17.61 -2.64 -11.74
CA LYS A 145 17.63 -1.27 -11.22
C LYS A 145 18.21 -1.21 -9.80
N VAL A 146 18.83 -0.09 -9.45
CA VAL A 146 19.26 0.24 -8.09
C VAL A 146 18.24 1.23 -7.52
N LYS A 147 17.56 0.85 -6.43
CA LYS A 147 16.48 1.63 -5.80
C LYS A 147 16.76 1.81 -4.31
N ASP A 148 16.10 2.76 -3.67
CA ASP A 148 16.08 2.82 -2.20
C ASP A 148 15.40 1.58 -1.62
N MET A 149 15.73 1.26 -0.36
CA MET A 149 15.16 0.12 0.33
C MET A 149 13.66 0.32 0.54
N SER A 150 12.85 -0.65 0.11
CA SER A 150 11.41 -0.55 0.29
C SER A 150 11.03 -0.62 1.78
N PRO A 151 9.94 0.07 2.20
CA PRO A 151 9.44 0.01 3.57
C PRO A 151 9.15 -1.41 4.05
N GLU A 152 8.65 -2.28 3.16
CA GLU A 152 8.42 -3.70 3.46
C GLU A 152 9.73 -4.44 3.80
N THR A 153 10.79 -4.20 3.02
CA THR A 153 12.10 -4.80 3.27
C THR A 153 12.65 -4.33 4.62
N LEU A 154 12.52 -3.03 4.91
CA LEU A 154 12.94 -2.44 6.17
C LEU A 154 12.12 -2.98 7.36
N ARG A 155 10.80 -3.12 7.21
CA ARG A 155 9.92 -3.77 8.20
C ARG A 155 10.36 -5.21 8.47
N GLY A 156 10.73 -5.95 7.43
CA GLY A 156 11.27 -7.31 7.55
C GLY A 156 12.62 -7.39 8.29
N LEU A 157 13.51 -6.41 8.09
CA LEU A 157 14.79 -6.29 8.78
C LEU A 157 14.62 -5.85 10.24
N HIS A 158 13.77 -4.85 10.49
CA HIS A 158 13.44 -4.39 11.84
C HIS A 158 12.77 -5.50 12.66
N SER A 159 11.85 -6.26 12.06
CA SER A 159 11.23 -7.42 12.72
C SER A 159 12.26 -8.49 13.10
N LEU A 160 13.24 -8.74 12.23
CA LEU A 160 14.35 -9.66 12.54
C LEU A 160 15.20 -9.12 13.69
N PHE A 161 15.56 -7.84 13.64
CA PHE A 161 16.35 -7.16 14.66
C PHE A 161 15.64 -7.19 16.02
N SER A 162 14.38 -6.75 16.06
CA SER A 162 13.50 -6.78 17.24
C SER A 162 13.41 -8.19 17.83
N SER A 163 13.24 -9.20 16.98
CA SER A 163 13.18 -10.60 17.43
C SER A 163 14.46 -11.07 18.12
N VAL A 164 15.65 -10.69 17.64
CA VAL A 164 16.92 -11.01 18.30
C VAL A 164 17.06 -10.25 19.62
N LEU A 165 16.65 -8.97 19.65
CA LEU A 165 16.73 -8.18 20.88
C LEU A 165 15.78 -8.70 21.96
N LYS A 166 14.59 -9.17 21.56
CA LYS A 166 13.61 -9.80 22.44
C LYS A 166 14.12 -11.09 23.07
N GLU A 167 14.86 -11.91 22.33
CA GLU A 167 15.52 -13.10 22.90
C GLU A 167 16.51 -12.74 24.02
N ALA A 168 17.20 -11.60 23.93
CA ALA A 168 18.08 -11.14 25.00
C ALA A 168 17.29 -10.63 26.24
N VAL A 169 16.08 -10.12 26.05
CA VAL A 169 15.18 -9.71 27.16
C VAL A 169 14.68 -10.93 27.93
N VAL A 170 14.33 -12.01 27.24
CA VAL A 170 13.79 -13.23 27.86
C VAL A 170 14.85 -14.30 28.15
N ALA A 171 16.14 -13.98 27.98
CA ALA A 171 17.23 -14.88 28.32
C ALA A 171 17.24 -15.18 29.83
N GLU A 172 17.87 -16.28 30.24
CA GLU A 172 18.00 -16.67 31.63
C GLU A 172 19.48 -16.75 32.02
N PRO A 173 20.02 -15.78 32.80
CA PRO A 173 19.37 -14.56 33.28
C PRO A 173 19.12 -13.51 32.15
N PRO A 174 18.17 -12.57 32.32
CA PRO A 174 17.89 -11.53 31.34
C PRO A 174 19.13 -10.69 31.05
N LEU A 175 19.46 -10.52 29.77
CA LEU A 175 20.61 -9.72 29.35
C LEU A 175 20.26 -8.23 29.22
N ARG A 176 18.96 -7.91 29.15
CA ARG A 176 18.47 -6.53 29.09
C ARG A 176 17.03 -6.42 29.58
N ASP A 177 16.65 -5.22 30.01
CA ASP A 177 15.34 -4.89 30.57
C ASP A 177 14.24 -4.74 29.52
N ARG A 178 14.58 -4.21 28.33
CA ARG A 178 13.59 -3.85 27.30
C ARG A 178 14.09 -4.06 25.88
N ASN A 179 13.14 -4.11 24.95
CA ASN A 179 13.43 -4.12 23.53
C ASN A 179 13.25 -2.71 22.92
N PRO A 180 14.32 -1.99 22.56
CA PRO A 180 14.22 -0.65 22.01
C PRO A 180 13.55 -0.58 20.63
N CYS A 181 13.46 -1.69 19.88
CA CYS A 181 12.68 -1.75 18.65
C CYS A 181 11.19 -1.48 18.90
N ASP A 182 10.66 -1.87 20.06
CA ASP A 182 9.25 -1.69 20.41
C ASP A 182 8.91 -0.20 20.66
N LEU A 183 9.94 0.64 20.84
CA LEU A 183 9.81 2.09 21.06
C LEU A 183 9.95 2.91 19.77
N THR A 184 10.22 2.25 18.64
CA THR A 184 10.45 2.90 17.34
C THR A 184 9.26 2.72 16.41
N ARG A 185 8.85 3.80 15.74
CA ARG A 185 7.85 3.75 14.67
C ARG A 185 8.56 3.57 13.33
N LEU A 186 8.03 2.69 12.51
CA LEU A 186 8.48 2.51 11.13
C LEU A 186 7.64 3.41 10.21
N PRO A 187 8.21 3.92 9.11
CA PRO A 187 7.47 4.72 8.15
C PRO A 187 6.27 3.94 7.58
N SER A 188 5.13 4.60 7.40
CA SER A 188 4.03 4.04 6.60
C SER A 188 4.42 4.03 5.12
N ASN A 189 3.71 3.24 4.31
CA ASN A 189 3.78 3.38 2.86
C ASN A 189 3.23 4.74 2.41
N ASP A 190 2.32 5.33 3.18
CA ASP A 190 1.61 6.59 2.86
C ASP A 190 2.45 7.85 3.17
N ASP A 191 3.53 7.72 3.96
CA ASP A 191 4.44 8.82 4.29
C ASP A 191 5.39 9.18 3.14
N TRP A 192 5.36 8.41 2.05
CA TRP A 192 6.12 8.62 0.83
C TRP A 192 5.17 9.16 -0.23
N GLY A 193 5.40 10.40 -0.66
CA GLY A 193 4.58 11.05 -1.69
C GLY A 193 4.25 10.11 -2.85
N ILE A 194 3.01 10.18 -3.32
CA ILE A 194 2.49 9.43 -4.45
C ILE A 194 3.32 9.84 -5.66
N ASP A 195 4.30 9.02 -6.03
CA ASP A 195 4.96 9.13 -7.33
C ASP A 195 4.11 8.26 -8.27
N ASP A 196 3.16 8.89 -8.96
CA ASP A 196 2.16 8.26 -9.85
C ASP A 196 2.80 7.33 -10.90
N GLU A 197 4.10 7.47 -11.18
CA GLU A 197 4.83 6.62 -12.13
C GLU A 197 5.46 5.36 -11.50
N GLN A 198 5.40 5.16 -10.18
CA GLN A 198 6.34 4.28 -9.48
C GLN A 198 5.74 3.28 -8.46
N SER A 199 4.45 2.96 -8.50
CA SER A 199 3.84 1.93 -7.63
C SER A 199 4.10 0.48 -8.09
N SER A 200 5.38 0.11 -8.27
CA SER A 200 5.76 -1.27 -8.66
C SER A 200 5.49 -2.37 -7.61
N ASP A 201 4.78 -2.06 -6.52
CA ASP A 201 4.40 -3.00 -5.46
C ASP A 201 2.87 -3.09 -5.24
N ASP A 202 2.05 -2.38 -6.03
CA ASP A 202 0.60 -2.52 -5.97
C ASP A 202 0.15 -3.79 -6.69
N MET A 203 -0.84 -4.47 -6.11
CA MET A 203 -1.42 -5.68 -6.72
C MET A 203 -2.17 -5.26 -7.99
N GLU A 204 -1.69 -5.69 -9.14
CA GLU A 204 -2.37 -5.41 -10.40
C GLU A 204 -3.43 -6.48 -10.69
N TYR A 205 -4.69 -6.09 -10.81
CA TYR A 205 -5.77 -7.00 -11.18
C TYR A 205 -6.00 -6.96 -12.68
N MET A 206 -5.97 -8.11 -13.34
CA MET A 206 -6.32 -8.26 -14.74
C MET A 206 -7.78 -8.73 -14.87
N THR A 207 -8.51 -8.10 -15.78
CA THR A 207 -9.86 -8.52 -16.20
C THR A 207 -9.82 -9.86 -16.93
N PRO A 208 -10.94 -10.61 -16.99
CA PRO A 208 -11.00 -11.85 -17.76
C PRO A 208 -10.58 -11.67 -19.23
N GLU A 209 -10.91 -10.54 -19.85
CA GLU A 209 -10.57 -10.20 -21.23
C GLU A 209 -9.06 -9.94 -21.39
N GLU A 210 -8.46 -9.18 -20.47
CA GLU A 210 -7.01 -8.94 -20.44
C GLU A 210 -6.24 -10.27 -20.28
N ILE A 211 -6.73 -11.18 -19.44
CA ILE A 211 -6.11 -12.50 -19.25
C ILE A 211 -6.23 -13.35 -20.50
N ALA A 212 -7.41 -13.38 -21.13
CA ALA A 212 -7.60 -14.12 -22.38
C ALA A 212 -6.64 -13.61 -23.48
N GLY A 213 -6.57 -12.29 -23.66
CA GLY A 213 -5.66 -11.69 -24.64
C GLY A 213 -4.17 -11.87 -24.28
N LEU A 214 -3.80 -11.82 -22.99
CA LEU A 214 -2.44 -12.11 -22.54
C LEU A 214 -2.05 -13.55 -22.84
N VAL A 215 -2.95 -14.51 -22.60
CA VAL A 215 -2.74 -15.92 -22.98
C VAL A 215 -2.47 -16.01 -24.49
N ASP A 216 -3.17 -15.22 -25.31
CA ASP A 216 -2.98 -15.21 -26.75
C ASP A 216 -1.65 -14.63 -27.24
N CYS A 217 -0.91 -13.97 -26.35
CA CYS A 217 0.42 -13.44 -26.61
C CYS A 217 1.54 -14.45 -26.34
N PHE A 218 1.27 -15.59 -25.68
CA PHE A 218 2.29 -16.62 -25.47
C PHE A 218 2.47 -17.47 -26.75
N PRO A 219 3.68 -17.62 -27.30
CA PRO A 219 3.89 -18.45 -28.48
C PRO A 219 3.75 -19.95 -28.19
N ARG A 220 3.97 -20.36 -26.94
CA ARG A 220 4.04 -21.76 -26.51
C ARG A 220 2.71 -22.23 -25.91
N PRO A 221 2.10 -23.32 -26.40
CA PRO A 221 0.89 -23.90 -25.82
C PRO A 221 1.07 -24.27 -24.34
N GLU A 222 2.27 -24.70 -23.93
CA GLU A 222 2.59 -25.06 -22.55
C GLU A 222 2.47 -23.85 -21.61
N ASP A 223 2.96 -22.69 -22.05
CA ASP A 223 2.90 -21.46 -21.25
C ASP A 223 1.44 -20.94 -21.18
N ARG A 224 0.68 -21.06 -22.28
CA ARG A 224 -0.77 -20.74 -22.32
C ARG A 224 -1.56 -21.56 -21.29
N MET A 225 -1.36 -22.88 -21.32
CA MET A 225 -2.04 -23.79 -20.40
C MET A 225 -1.64 -23.52 -18.94
N LEU A 226 -0.36 -23.21 -18.68
CA LEU A 226 0.12 -22.86 -17.34
C LEU A 226 -0.57 -21.60 -16.79
N VAL A 227 -0.71 -20.56 -17.61
CA VAL A 227 -1.41 -19.32 -17.24
C VAL A 227 -2.89 -19.58 -16.95
N ARG A 228 -3.57 -20.30 -17.85
CA ARG A 228 -4.99 -20.67 -17.67
C ARG A 228 -5.23 -21.50 -16.42
N MET A 229 -4.38 -22.49 -16.17
CA MET A 229 -4.45 -23.32 -14.97
C MET A 229 -4.22 -22.49 -13.71
N THR A 230 -3.25 -21.58 -13.73
CA THR A 230 -2.93 -20.72 -12.58
C THR A 230 -4.06 -19.75 -12.29
N TYR A 231 -4.62 -19.10 -13.31
CA TYR A 231 -5.77 -18.22 -13.16
C TYR A 231 -6.98 -19.02 -12.67
N GLY A 232 -7.41 -20.09 -13.35
CA GLY A 232 -8.62 -20.83 -12.97
C GLY A 232 -8.58 -21.49 -11.59
N THR A 233 -7.39 -21.71 -11.01
CA THR A 233 -7.24 -22.35 -9.70
C THR A 233 -6.69 -21.44 -8.60
N GLY A 234 -6.10 -20.29 -8.96
CA GLY A 234 -5.43 -19.39 -8.04
C GLY A 234 -4.22 -20.00 -7.32
N MET A 235 -3.59 -21.05 -7.85
CA MET A 235 -2.45 -21.71 -7.19
C MET A 235 -1.20 -20.82 -7.13
N ARG A 236 -0.33 -21.04 -6.13
CA ARG A 236 1.01 -20.40 -6.13
C ARG A 236 1.90 -21.04 -7.18
N TRP A 237 2.90 -20.31 -7.69
CA TRP A 237 3.90 -20.83 -8.63
C TRP A 237 4.43 -22.22 -8.20
N GLY A 238 4.99 -22.32 -6.99
CA GLY A 238 5.58 -23.58 -6.51
C GLY A 238 4.58 -24.74 -6.39
N GLU A 239 3.28 -24.46 -6.29
CA GLU A 239 2.21 -25.46 -6.24
C GLU A 239 1.82 -25.92 -7.66
N VAL A 240 1.59 -24.98 -8.60
CA VAL A 240 1.14 -25.31 -9.96
C VAL A 240 2.21 -26.07 -10.74
N ILE A 241 3.48 -25.66 -10.67
CA ILE A 241 4.59 -26.37 -11.34
C ILE A 241 4.99 -27.69 -10.63
N ALA A 242 4.36 -27.99 -9.48
CA ALA A 242 4.53 -29.27 -8.79
C ALA A 242 3.38 -30.26 -9.08
N LEU A 243 2.34 -29.85 -9.82
CA LEU A 243 1.26 -30.76 -10.20
C LEU A 243 1.80 -31.85 -11.13
N ALA A 244 1.58 -33.10 -10.74
CA ALA A 244 1.67 -34.27 -11.65
C ALA A 244 0.30 -34.71 -12.12
N ARG A 245 0.28 -35.52 -13.18
CA ARG A 245 -0.92 -36.10 -13.76
C ARG A 245 -1.91 -36.66 -12.74
N ARG A 246 -1.45 -37.43 -11.74
CA ARG A 246 -2.29 -38.00 -10.68
C ARG A 246 -3.05 -36.98 -9.82
N HIS A 247 -2.62 -35.73 -9.82
CA HIS A 247 -3.25 -34.66 -9.04
C HIS A 247 -4.44 -34.04 -9.77
N ALA A 248 -4.48 -34.11 -11.11
CA ALA A 248 -5.62 -33.72 -11.91
C ALA A 248 -6.60 -34.90 -11.99
N ARG A 249 -7.79 -34.75 -11.41
CA ARG A 249 -8.78 -35.82 -11.29
C ARG A 249 -10.08 -35.41 -11.97
N ASN A 250 -10.65 -36.38 -12.67
CA ASN A 250 -12.07 -36.37 -13.04
C ASN A 250 -12.75 -37.39 -12.12
N THR A 251 -13.63 -36.90 -11.23
CA THR A 251 -14.35 -37.74 -10.27
C THR A 251 -15.55 -38.41 -10.94
N GLN A 252 -16.10 -39.47 -10.31
CA GLN A 252 -17.23 -40.21 -10.88
C GLN A 252 -18.49 -39.34 -11.06
N ASP A 253 -18.61 -38.24 -10.29
CA ASP A 253 -19.73 -37.30 -10.36
C ASP A 253 -19.55 -36.20 -11.41
N GLY A 254 -18.56 -36.31 -12.30
CA GLY A 254 -18.27 -35.30 -13.32
C GLY A 254 -17.63 -34.02 -12.78
N LYS A 255 -17.07 -34.05 -11.55
CA LYS A 255 -16.30 -32.92 -11.00
C LYS A 255 -14.83 -33.03 -11.40
N TYR A 256 -14.28 -31.90 -11.85
CA TYR A 256 -12.88 -31.78 -12.23
C TYR A 256 -12.10 -31.06 -11.14
N GLU A 257 -11.03 -31.69 -10.68
CA GLU A 257 -10.33 -31.26 -9.47
C GLU A 257 -8.81 -31.33 -9.62
N ALA A 258 -8.12 -30.38 -8.98
CA ALA A 258 -6.69 -30.47 -8.76
C ALA A 258 -6.37 -30.60 -7.27
N ARG A 259 -5.71 -31.70 -6.91
CA ARG A 259 -5.27 -31.98 -5.55
C ARG A 259 -3.88 -31.38 -5.29
N VAL A 260 -3.83 -30.29 -4.55
CA VAL A 260 -2.59 -29.62 -4.13
C VAL A 260 -2.07 -30.28 -2.86
N THR A 261 -1.03 -31.11 -2.97
CA THR A 261 -0.40 -31.81 -1.82
C THR A 261 1.09 -31.56 -1.70
N ARG A 262 1.71 -30.97 -2.73
CA ARG A 262 3.15 -30.74 -2.81
C ARG A 262 3.45 -29.42 -3.51
N ALA A 263 4.62 -28.88 -3.21
CA ALA A 263 5.16 -27.69 -3.85
C ALA A 263 6.68 -27.83 -4.00
N TRP A 264 7.23 -27.22 -5.05
CA TRP A 264 8.67 -27.15 -5.24
C TRP A 264 9.32 -26.26 -4.16
N LYS A 265 10.29 -26.83 -3.47
CA LYS A 265 11.12 -26.17 -2.45
C LYS A 265 12.59 -26.33 -2.81
N SER A 266 13.42 -25.49 -2.20
CA SER A 266 14.87 -25.59 -2.29
C SER A 266 15.47 -25.17 -0.95
N ASN A 267 16.48 -25.91 -0.52
CA ASN A 267 17.39 -25.51 0.55
C ASN A 267 18.71 -24.99 -0.09
N PRO A 268 19.46 -24.08 0.55
CA PRO A 268 20.69 -23.55 0.00
C PRO A 268 21.72 -24.65 -0.15
N GLY A 269 22.35 -24.70 -1.33
CA GLY A 269 23.35 -25.72 -1.65
C GLY A 269 22.75 -27.08 -2.01
N GLU A 270 21.44 -27.25 -1.91
CA GLU A 270 20.75 -28.49 -2.28
C GLU A 270 19.92 -28.29 -3.55
N PRO A 271 19.74 -29.38 -4.34
CA PRO A 271 18.83 -29.36 -5.46
C PRO A 271 17.40 -29.07 -5.02
N TRP A 272 16.59 -28.60 -5.96
CA TRP A 272 15.15 -28.45 -5.73
C TRP A 272 14.53 -29.81 -5.43
N PHE A 273 13.61 -29.84 -4.46
CA PHE A 273 12.89 -31.04 -4.07
C PHE A 273 11.39 -30.75 -3.91
N LEU A 274 10.58 -31.80 -4.01
CA LEU A 274 9.15 -31.73 -3.75
C LEU A 274 8.89 -31.90 -2.26
N GLY A 275 8.29 -30.89 -1.64
CA GLY A 275 7.88 -30.93 -0.24
C GLY A 275 6.41 -30.58 -0.06
N PRO A 276 5.87 -30.64 1.18
CA PRO A 276 4.50 -30.20 1.44
C PRO A 276 4.36 -28.69 1.18
N PRO A 277 3.16 -28.16 0.91
CA PRO A 277 2.91 -26.72 0.83
C PRO A 277 3.40 -25.95 2.06
N LYS A 278 3.49 -24.61 1.95
CA LYS A 278 3.97 -23.74 3.04
C LYS A 278 3.19 -23.92 4.34
N THR A 279 1.89 -24.19 4.21
CA THR A 279 0.92 -24.24 5.30
C THR A 279 0.16 -25.57 5.28
N LYS A 280 -0.41 -25.98 6.43
CA LYS A 280 -1.30 -27.15 6.48
C LYS A 280 -2.54 -26.92 5.60
N ALA A 281 -3.13 -25.72 5.68
CA ALA A 281 -4.25 -25.29 4.83
C ALA A 281 -3.89 -25.24 3.33
N GLY A 282 -2.59 -25.20 2.99
CA GLY A 282 -2.13 -25.27 1.61
C GLY A 282 -2.41 -26.63 0.96
N ARG A 283 -2.56 -27.70 1.76
CA ARG A 283 -2.99 -29.02 1.27
C ARG A 283 -4.50 -29.01 1.06
N ARG A 284 -4.93 -28.95 -0.20
CA ARG A 284 -6.34 -28.73 -0.55
C ARG A 284 -6.69 -29.33 -1.90
N THR A 285 -7.98 -29.46 -2.16
CA THR A 285 -8.53 -29.82 -3.46
C THR A 285 -9.21 -28.58 -4.03
N ILE A 286 -8.92 -28.27 -5.30
CA ILE A 286 -9.50 -27.13 -6.01
C ILE A 286 -10.34 -27.65 -7.16
N GLU A 287 -11.64 -27.40 -7.12
CA GLU A 287 -12.55 -27.67 -8.23
C GLU A 287 -12.38 -26.59 -9.33
N PHE A 288 -12.45 -27.03 -10.58
CA PHE A 288 -12.39 -26.15 -11.75
C PHE A 288 -13.33 -26.64 -12.87
N THR A 289 -13.52 -25.81 -13.89
CA THR A 289 -14.56 -25.99 -14.91
C THR A 289 -14.24 -27.13 -15.89
N ALA A 290 -15.29 -27.70 -16.49
CA ALA A 290 -15.17 -28.69 -17.57
C ALA A 290 -14.35 -28.16 -18.76
N GLY A 291 -14.47 -26.86 -19.06
CA GLY A 291 -13.67 -26.20 -20.09
C GLY A 291 -12.17 -26.29 -19.80
N LEU A 292 -11.75 -25.96 -18.57
CA LEU A 292 -10.33 -26.05 -18.19
C LEU A 292 -9.83 -27.51 -18.19
N TRP A 293 -10.69 -28.47 -17.84
CA TRP A 293 -10.38 -29.89 -17.99
C TRP A 293 -10.16 -30.29 -19.45
N GLN A 294 -11.03 -29.84 -20.35
CA GLN A 294 -10.88 -30.12 -21.78
C GLN A 294 -9.61 -29.48 -22.35
N GLU A 295 -9.26 -28.27 -21.92
CA GLU A 295 -7.98 -27.64 -22.30
C GLU A 295 -6.78 -28.46 -21.81
N LEU A 296 -6.82 -28.99 -20.58
CA LEU A 296 -5.79 -29.91 -20.09
C LEU A 296 -5.71 -31.19 -20.93
N LEU A 297 -6.84 -31.77 -21.33
CA LEU A 297 -6.85 -32.94 -22.22
C LEU A 297 -6.22 -32.61 -23.58
N ASN A 298 -6.59 -31.49 -24.18
CA ASN A 298 -6.02 -31.02 -25.45
C ASN A 298 -4.52 -30.71 -25.34
N TYR A 299 -4.07 -30.34 -24.15
CA TYR A 299 -2.66 -30.15 -23.82
C TYR A 299 -1.87 -31.46 -23.68
N GLY A 300 -2.54 -32.62 -23.71
CA GLY A 300 -1.90 -33.94 -23.60
C GLY A 300 -1.93 -34.53 -22.19
N LEU A 301 -2.81 -34.05 -21.29
CA LEU A 301 -2.95 -34.62 -19.94
C LEU A 301 -3.21 -36.13 -19.97
N ALA A 302 -3.91 -36.65 -20.98
CA ALA A 302 -4.19 -38.09 -21.11
C ALA A 302 -2.93 -38.93 -21.42
N GLU A 303 -1.91 -38.32 -22.02
CA GLU A 303 -0.69 -38.99 -22.49
C GLU A 303 0.39 -39.08 -21.40
N LEU A 304 0.25 -38.28 -20.34
CA LEU A 304 1.20 -38.24 -19.24
C LEU A 304 1.11 -39.48 -18.34
N GLY A 305 2.26 -40.00 -17.94
CA GLY A 305 2.38 -40.99 -16.88
C GLY A 305 1.92 -40.43 -15.54
N LYS A 306 1.53 -41.32 -14.63
CA LYS A 306 0.91 -40.97 -13.32
C LYS A 306 1.71 -39.92 -12.53
N ASP A 307 3.03 -40.01 -12.57
CA ASP A 307 3.93 -39.19 -11.76
C ASP A 307 4.59 -38.04 -12.53
N ASP A 308 4.32 -37.96 -13.84
CA ASP A 308 4.86 -36.93 -14.72
C ASP A 308 4.28 -35.56 -14.37
N LEU A 309 5.14 -34.55 -14.39
CA LEU A 309 4.74 -33.16 -14.17
C LEU A 309 3.87 -32.70 -15.33
N ILE A 310 2.75 -32.05 -15.02
CA ILE A 310 1.89 -31.43 -16.04
C ILE A 310 2.65 -30.27 -16.69
N PHE A 311 3.35 -29.46 -15.89
CA PHE A 311 4.15 -28.33 -16.38
C PHE A 311 5.62 -28.58 -16.07
N HIS A 312 6.44 -28.66 -17.12
CA HIS A 312 7.85 -29.01 -17.03
C HIS A 312 8.72 -28.16 -17.97
N ASN A 313 10.05 -28.29 -17.85
CA ASN A 313 11.03 -27.51 -18.63
C ASN A 313 11.27 -28.02 -20.06
N GLY A 314 10.39 -28.87 -20.60
CA GLY A 314 10.58 -29.60 -21.88
C GLY A 314 11.14 -31.02 -21.73
N ASN A 315 11.90 -31.33 -20.67
CA ASN A 315 12.53 -32.65 -20.46
C ASN A 315 11.89 -33.43 -19.29
N GLY A 316 10.61 -33.21 -19.00
CA GLY A 316 9.91 -33.78 -17.83
C GLY A 316 10.36 -33.25 -16.45
N ASN A 317 11.36 -32.38 -16.39
CA ASN A 317 11.92 -31.84 -15.16
C ASN A 317 11.28 -30.50 -14.73
N ARG A 318 11.54 -30.07 -13.49
CA ARG A 318 11.03 -28.82 -12.92
C ARG A 318 11.26 -27.63 -13.86
N LEU A 319 10.20 -26.87 -14.14
CA LEU A 319 10.27 -25.55 -14.80
C LEU A 319 10.85 -24.48 -13.86
N PRO A 320 12.01 -23.87 -14.16
CA PRO A 320 12.55 -22.77 -13.36
C PRO A 320 11.75 -21.48 -13.53
N TYR A 321 11.54 -20.72 -12.44
CA TYR A 321 10.81 -19.44 -12.52
C TYR A 321 11.51 -18.43 -13.41
N SER A 322 12.84 -18.36 -13.39
CA SER A 322 13.61 -17.44 -14.25
C SER A 322 13.33 -17.65 -15.73
N THR A 323 13.32 -18.92 -16.17
CA THR A 323 13.02 -19.30 -17.56
C THR A 323 11.61 -18.88 -17.96
N PHE A 324 10.62 -19.08 -17.10
CA PHE A 324 9.25 -18.67 -17.40
C PHE A 324 9.06 -17.15 -17.29
N TYR A 325 9.77 -16.49 -16.37
CA TYR A 325 9.69 -15.05 -16.15
C TYR A 325 10.09 -14.25 -17.39
N GLU A 326 11.14 -14.68 -18.11
CA GLU A 326 11.52 -14.04 -19.38
C GLU A 326 10.42 -14.18 -20.44
N ARG A 327 9.78 -15.35 -20.54
CA ARG A 327 8.67 -15.59 -21.45
C ARG A 327 7.42 -14.79 -21.07
N TRP A 328 7.16 -14.66 -19.78
CA TRP A 328 6.10 -13.82 -19.23
C TRP A 328 6.29 -12.36 -19.63
N LEU A 329 7.49 -11.80 -19.42
CA LEU A 329 7.78 -10.42 -19.82
C LEU A 329 7.60 -10.20 -21.33
N ALA A 330 8.01 -11.16 -22.16
CA ALA A 330 7.79 -11.09 -23.60
C ALA A 330 6.30 -11.08 -23.97
N ALA A 331 5.49 -11.92 -23.32
CA ALA A 331 4.05 -11.97 -23.55
C ALA A 331 3.33 -10.69 -23.07
N VAL A 332 3.73 -10.12 -21.92
CA VAL A 332 3.20 -8.84 -21.43
C VAL A 332 3.55 -7.71 -22.39
N ALA A 333 4.79 -7.65 -22.88
CA ALA A 333 5.20 -6.64 -23.86
C ALA A 333 4.41 -6.76 -25.18
N GLU A 334 4.13 -7.98 -25.62
CA GLU A 334 3.31 -8.24 -26.80
C GLU A 334 1.84 -7.86 -26.57
N ALA A 335 1.28 -8.17 -25.40
CA ALA A 335 -0.09 -7.79 -25.03
C ALA A 335 -0.28 -6.26 -25.02
N LYS A 336 0.74 -5.51 -24.57
CA LYS A 336 0.75 -4.04 -24.66
C LYS A 336 0.75 -3.54 -26.11
N LYS A 337 1.64 -4.09 -26.95
CA LYS A 337 1.68 -3.76 -28.38
C LYS A 337 0.34 -4.01 -29.09
N ARG A 338 -0.41 -5.03 -28.66
CA ARG A 338 -1.73 -5.35 -29.21
C ARG A 338 -2.88 -4.54 -28.60
N GLY A 339 -2.61 -3.64 -27.64
CA GLY A 339 -3.63 -2.89 -26.92
C GLY A 339 -4.50 -3.73 -25.99
N VAL A 340 -4.08 -4.97 -25.68
CA VAL A 340 -4.77 -5.85 -24.73
C VAL A 340 -4.53 -5.37 -23.30
N LEU A 341 -3.30 -4.98 -22.99
CA LEU A 341 -2.93 -4.40 -21.69
C LEU A 341 -2.58 -2.92 -21.88
N PRO A 342 -2.98 -2.05 -20.94
CA PRO A 342 -2.57 -0.66 -20.99
C PRO A 342 -1.07 -0.50 -20.68
N GLU A 343 -0.45 0.56 -21.21
CA GLU A 343 1.00 0.80 -21.11
C GLU A 343 1.51 0.91 -19.68
N TRP A 344 0.68 1.42 -18.76
CA TRP A 344 1.04 1.61 -17.35
C TRP A 344 1.01 0.31 -16.51
N LYS A 345 0.41 -0.78 -17.02
CA LYS A 345 0.17 -2.01 -16.24
C LYS A 345 1.27 -3.04 -16.46
N PHE A 346 1.96 -3.50 -15.43
CA PHE A 346 3.07 -4.45 -15.48
C PHE A 346 2.81 -5.69 -14.60
N PRO A 347 1.83 -6.54 -14.98
CA PRO A 347 1.41 -7.63 -14.12
C PRO A 347 2.51 -8.67 -14.02
N THR A 348 2.68 -9.24 -12.84
CA THR A 348 3.54 -10.40 -12.56
C THR A 348 2.74 -11.70 -12.67
N PHE A 349 3.44 -12.82 -12.73
CA PHE A 349 2.77 -14.12 -12.71
C PHE A 349 1.91 -14.34 -11.45
N HIS A 350 2.31 -13.79 -10.30
CA HIS A 350 1.51 -13.94 -9.08
C HIS A 350 0.20 -13.14 -9.13
N ASP A 351 0.12 -12.13 -9.99
CA ASP A 351 -1.08 -11.32 -10.17
C ASP A 351 -2.22 -12.10 -10.84
N LEU A 352 -1.93 -13.22 -11.50
CA LEU A 352 -2.98 -14.17 -11.91
C LEU A 352 -3.78 -14.69 -10.71
N ARG A 353 -3.12 -14.95 -9.57
CA ARG A 353 -3.81 -15.36 -8.34
C ARG A 353 -4.63 -14.22 -7.76
N HIS A 354 -4.12 -12.99 -7.81
CA HIS A 354 -4.86 -11.80 -7.35
C HIS A 354 -6.09 -11.56 -8.22
N SER A 355 -5.94 -11.66 -9.53
CA SER A 355 -7.02 -11.55 -10.53
C SER A 355 -8.06 -12.66 -10.36
N HIS A 356 -7.65 -13.89 -10.07
CA HIS A 356 -8.57 -14.99 -9.74
C HIS A 356 -9.42 -14.67 -8.51
N VAL A 357 -8.82 -14.09 -7.48
CA VAL A 357 -9.54 -13.69 -6.27
C VAL A 357 -10.53 -12.56 -6.56
N ALA A 358 -10.10 -11.54 -7.30
CA ALA A 358 -10.98 -10.45 -7.71
C ALA A 358 -12.20 -11.00 -8.46
N ALA A 359 -12.00 -11.90 -9.43
CA ALA A 359 -13.10 -12.53 -10.17
C ALA A 359 -14.09 -13.29 -9.26
N LEU A 360 -13.60 -14.03 -8.27
CA LEU A 360 -14.49 -14.72 -7.31
C LEU A 360 -15.26 -13.77 -6.41
N LEU A 361 -14.61 -12.69 -5.94
CA LEU A 361 -15.27 -11.70 -5.08
C LEU A 361 -16.31 -10.90 -5.85
N SER A 362 -16.03 -10.56 -7.11
CA SER A 362 -17.00 -9.95 -8.01
C SER A 362 -18.21 -10.84 -8.28
N ASP A 363 -18.05 -12.17 -8.20
CA ASP A 363 -19.13 -13.17 -8.26
C ASP A 363 -19.74 -13.47 -6.87
N ASN A 364 -19.65 -12.52 -5.93
CA ASN A 364 -20.21 -12.58 -4.57
C ASN A 364 -19.78 -13.80 -3.73
N HIS A 365 -18.63 -14.41 -4.02
CA HIS A 365 -18.12 -15.48 -3.16
C HIS A 365 -17.56 -14.93 -1.85
N SER A 366 -17.85 -15.60 -0.73
CA SER A 366 -17.36 -15.16 0.59
C SER A 366 -15.82 -15.20 0.70
N LEU A 367 -15.25 -14.30 1.51
CA LEU A 367 -13.82 -14.34 1.85
C LEU A 367 -13.41 -15.67 2.48
N THR A 368 -14.31 -16.34 3.20
CA THR A 368 -14.06 -17.68 3.76
C THR A 368 -13.90 -18.73 2.67
N TYR A 369 -14.72 -18.67 1.61
CA TYR A 369 -14.55 -19.53 0.44
C TYR A 369 -13.21 -19.26 -0.25
N VAL A 370 -12.89 -17.98 -0.49
CA VAL A 370 -11.61 -17.56 -1.07
C VAL A 370 -10.44 -18.05 -0.23
N GLN A 371 -10.47 -17.86 1.09
CA GLN A 371 -9.42 -18.31 2.02
C GLN A 371 -9.16 -19.82 1.87
N ARG A 372 -10.22 -20.64 1.88
CA ARG A 372 -10.13 -22.09 1.72
C ARG A 372 -9.57 -22.48 0.36
N ARG A 373 -10.07 -21.86 -0.73
CA ARG A 373 -9.60 -22.10 -2.10
C ARG A 373 -8.14 -21.70 -2.30
N LEU A 374 -7.68 -20.64 -1.64
CA LEU A 374 -6.32 -20.14 -1.68
C LEU A 374 -5.34 -20.89 -0.75
N GLY A 375 -5.87 -21.63 0.24
CA GLY A 375 -5.08 -22.35 1.25
C GLY A 375 -4.39 -21.42 2.26
N HIS A 376 -5.06 -20.32 2.64
CA HIS A 376 -4.58 -19.40 3.69
C HIS A 376 -4.93 -19.95 5.08
N GLU A 377 -3.96 -20.01 6.00
CA GLU A 377 -4.20 -20.47 7.38
C GLU A 377 -5.03 -19.48 8.19
N SER A 378 -4.89 -18.18 7.91
CA SER A 378 -5.63 -17.13 8.60
C SER A 378 -6.53 -16.38 7.63
N ILE A 379 -7.78 -16.15 8.06
CA ILE A 379 -8.72 -15.27 7.35
C ILE A 379 -8.18 -13.84 7.30
N LYS A 380 -7.44 -13.39 8.33
CA LYS A 380 -6.80 -12.08 8.40
C LYS A 380 -5.92 -11.82 7.16
N THR A 381 -5.12 -12.80 6.73
CA THR A 381 -4.31 -12.66 5.50
C THR A 381 -5.14 -12.44 4.24
N THR A 382 -6.36 -12.98 4.19
CA THR A 382 -7.28 -12.83 3.06
C THR A 382 -8.04 -11.51 3.17
N SER A 383 -8.49 -11.15 4.37
CA SER A 383 -9.20 -9.90 4.68
C SER A 383 -8.30 -8.68 4.49
N ASP A 384 -7.11 -8.66 5.09
CA ASP A 384 -6.15 -7.56 4.96
C ASP A 384 -5.76 -7.31 3.50
N ARG A 385 -5.81 -8.36 2.67
CA ARG A 385 -5.36 -8.32 1.28
C ARG A 385 -6.47 -8.04 0.26
N TYR A 386 -7.68 -8.54 0.50
CA TYR A 386 -8.79 -8.49 -0.47
C TYR A 386 -10.09 -7.92 0.10
N GLY A 387 -10.13 -7.56 1.39
CA GLY A 387 -11.32 -7.04 2.05
C GLY A 387 -11.86 -5.77 1.38
N HIS A 388 -10.98 -4.92 0.86
CA HIS A 388 -11.34 -3.72 0.10
C HIS A 388 -12.15 -4.04 -1.17
N LEU A 389 -12.02 -5.25 -1.74
CA LEU A 389 -12.79 -5.66 -2.92
C LEU A 389 -14.24 -6.06 -2.60
N LEU A 390 -14.62 -6.16 -1.32
CA LEU A 390 -15.98 -6.53 -0.91
C LEU A 390 -16.95 -5.36 -0.78
N GLU A 391 -16.50 -4.11 -0.86
CA GLU A 391 -17.38 -2.95 -0.63
C GLU A 391 -18.59 -2.91 -1.59
N THR A 392 -18.46 -3.49 -2.78
CA THR A 392 -19.55 -3.71 -3.74
C THR A 392 -20.56 -4.79 -3.34
N ALA A 393 -20.17 -5.81 -2.57
CA ALA A 393 -21.06 -6.91 -2.15
C ALA A 393 -22.05 -6.48 -1.03
N HIS A 394 -21.74 -5.40 -0.29
CA HIS A 394 -22.58 -4.91 0.80
C HIS A 394 -23.95 -4.37 0.32
N LYS A 395 -24.01 -3.74 -0.86
CA LYS A 395 -25.29 -3.23 -1.41
C LYS A 395 -26.27 -4.37 -1.74
N ALA A 396 -25.78 -5.48 -2.30
CA ALA A 396 -26.60 -6.64 -2.65
C ALA A 396 -27.14 -7.39 -1.40
N ALA A 397 -26.36 -7.39 -0.31
CA ALA A 397 -26.79 -7.96 0.97
C ALA A 397 -27.95 -7.15 1.59
N LEU A 398 -27.92 -5.83 1.49
CA LEU A 398 -29.00 -4.95 1.98
C LEU A 398 -30.32 -5.19 1.23
N VAL A 399 -30.26 -5.33 -0.11
CA VAL A 399 -31.44 -5.68 -0.93
C VAL A 399 -32.03 -7.05 -0.54
N THR A 400 -31.18 -8.00 -0.15
CA THR A 400 -31.64 -9.31 0.32
C THR A 400 -32.29 -9.22 1.71
N ILE A 401 -31.73 -8.40 2.61
CA ILE A 401 -32.30 -8.16 3.93
C ILE A 401 -33.67 -7.47 3.81
N ASP A 402 -33.79 -6.45 2.94
CA ASP A 402 -35.06 -5.75 2.71
C ASP A 402 -36.15 -6.72 2.23
N ARG A 403 -35.80 -7.59 1.28
CA ARG A 403 -36.69 -8.65 0.78
C ARG A 403 -37.13 -9.62 1.87
N VAL A 404 -36.21 -10.08 2.73
CA VAL A 404 -36.50 -11.04 3.81
C VAL A 404 -37.32 -10.41 4.92
N MET A 405 -37.07 -9.13 5.22
CA MET A 405 -37.78 -8.38 6.26
C MET A 405 -39.17 -7.89 5.82
N GLY A 406 -39.58 -8.19 4.58
CA GLY A 406 -40.86 -7.77 4.03
C GLY A 406 -40.94 -6.26 3.80
N PHE A 407 -39.79 -5.57 3.81
CA PHE A 407 -39.72 -4.21 3.31
C PHE A 407 -39.90 -4.30 1.79
N THR A 408 -41.07 -3.92 1.31
CA THR A 408 -41.25 -3.65 -0.11
C THR A 408 -40.33 -2.48 -0.44
N SER A 409 -39.17 -2.77 -1.03
CA SER A 409 -38.46 -1.75 -1.80
C SER A 409 -39.47 -1.09 -2.75
N PRO A 410 -39.42 0.23 -2.97
CA PRO A 410 -40.30 0.90 -3.92
C PRO A 410 -40.22 0.31 -5.35
N ASP A 411 -39.18 -0.47 -5.65
CA ASP A 411 -38.99 -1.12 -6.94
C ASP A 411 -39.23 -2.63 -6.86
N GLY A 412 -40.39 -3.05 -7.36
CA GLY A 412 -40.62 -4.41 -7.80
C GLY A 412 -39.83 -4.68 -9.08
N ALA A 413 -38.53 -4.99 -8.96
CA ALA A 413 -37.73 -5.50 -10.07
C ALA A 413 -37.21 -6.91 -9.74
N ALA A 414 -37.68 -7.88 -10.53
CA ALA A 414 -37.16 -9.24 -10.58
C ALA A 414 -35.64 -9.26 -10.86
N PRO A 415 -34.90 -10.33 -10.49
CA PRO A 415 -33.45 -10.38 -10.70
C PRO A 415 -33.11 -10.20 -12.20
N PRO A 416 -31.98 -9.53 -12.54
CA PRO A 416 -31.64 -9.32 -13.94
C PRO A 416 -31.29 -10.66 -14.58
N GLU A 417 -32.15 -11.10 -15.50
CA GLU A 417 -31.80 -12.15 -16.44
C GLU A 417 -30.64 -11.68 -17.32
N ASN A 418 -29.65 -12.57 -17.46
CA ASN A 418 -28.52 -12.42 -18.37
C ASN A 418 -29.01 -12.29 -19.83
N GLY A 419 -29.13 -11.06 -20.33
CA GLY A 419 -29.39 -10.76 -21.73
C GLY A 419 -28.16 -10.22 -22.44
N ARG A 420 -27.49 -11.06 -23.24
CA ARG A 420 -26.59 -10.61 -24.31
C ARG A 420 -27.40 -9.90 -25.40
N GLY A 421 -26.92 -8.77 -25.89
CA GLY A 421 -27.43 -8.15 -27.12
C GLY A 421 -26.63 -6.92 -27.54
N ARG A 422 -25.94 -7.02 -28.68
CA ARG A 422 -25.34 -5.89 -29.41
C ARG A 422 -26.40 -4.80 -29.65
N ASP A 423 -26.06 -3.52 -29.44
CA ASP A 423 -26.33 -2.54 -30.49
C ASP A 423 -25.45 -1.28 -30.39
N GLY A 424 -25.09 -0.75 -31.56
CA GLY A 424 -24.24 0.41 -31.76
C GLY A 424 -24.98 1.72 -31.53
N GLY A 425 -24.42 2.54 -30.65
CA GLY A 425 -24.87 3.89 -30.34
C GLY A 425 -24.56 4.17 -28.88
N ARG A 426 -23.59 5.04 -28.58
CA ARG A 426 -23.28 5.44 -27.20
C ARG A 426 -24.49 6.18 -26.64
N GLY A 427 -25.39 5.45 -26.00
CA GLY A 427 -26.51 6.00 -25.25
C GLY A 427 -25.99 6.62 -23.96
N VAL A 428 -26.48 7.81 -23.63
CA VAL A 428 -26.24 8.50 -22.36
C VAL A 428 -27.49 8.35 -21.52
N TYR A 429 -27.35 7.87 -20.29
CA TYR A 429 -28.42 7.83 -19.32
C TYR A 429 -28.48 9.18 -18.60
N VAL A 430 -29.62 9.84 -18.64
CA VAL A 430 -29.80 11.21 -18.16
C VAL A 430 -30.66 11.18 -16.91
N ALA A 431 -30.08 11.54 -15.78
CA ALA A 431 -30.78 11.75 -14.52
C ALA A 431 -31.22 13.21 -14.39
N HIS A 432 -32.51 13.42 -14.18
CA HIS A 432 -33.12 14.71 -13.89
C HIS A 432 -33.17 14.90 -12.38
N VAL A 433 -32.28 15.75 -11.85
CA VAL A 433 -32.14 16.01 -10.40
C VAL A 433 -32.37 17.50 -10.12
N GLY A 434 -33.60 17.83 -9.69
CA GLY A 434 -34.02 19.22 -9.53
C GLY A 434 -34.02 19.98 -10.87
N SER A 435 -33.24 21.06 -10.96
CA SER A 435 -33.06 21.83 -12.20
C SER A 435 -31.87 21.36 -13.07
N GLN A 436 -31.12 20.34 -12.61
CA GLN A 436 -29.90 19.88 -13.26
C GLN A 436 -30.15 18.60 -14.08
N LEU A 437 -29.43 18.49 -15.20
CA LEU A 437 -29.35 17.28 -16.02
C LEU A 437 -27.97 16.66 -15.83
N LEU A 438 -27.92 15.43 -15.33
CA LEU A 438 -26.67 14.69 -15.15
C LEU A 438 -26.62 13.50 -16.12
N GLY A 439 -25.55 13.40 -16.90
CA GLY A 439 -25.38 12.36 -17.91
C GLY A 439 -24.44 11.27 -17.41
N PHE A 440 -24.78 10.02 -17.67
CA PHE A 440 -24.01 8.85 -17.25
C PHE A 440 -23.83 7.84 -18.38
N TRP A 441 -22.69 7.15 -18.38
CA TRP A 441 -22.45 6.03 -19.31
C TRP A 441 -23.20 4.75 -18.93
N ARG A 442 -23.62 4.63 -17.66
CA ARG A 442 -24.27 3.45 -17.10
C ARG A 442 -25.61 3.85 -16.46
N ALA A 443 -26.66 3.08 -16.72
CA ALA A 443 -28.00 3.31 -16.16
C ALA A 443 -27.97 3.31 -14.63
N GLU A 444 -27.27 2.32 -14.06
CA GLU A 444 -27.08 2.14 -12.62
C GLU A 444 -26.58 3.41 -11.93
N HIS A 445 -25.64 4.15 -12.53
CA HIS A 445 -25.10 5.37 -11.92
C HIS A 445 -26.10 6.55 -12.00
N ALA A 446 -26.88 6.62 -13.08
CA ALA A 446 -27.94 7.61 -13.23
C ALA A 446 -29.08 7.36 -12.24
N GLU A 447 -29.50 6.10 -12.12
CA GLU A 447 -30.54 5.63 -11.19
C GLU A 447 -30.10 5.84 -9.74
N GLU A 448 -28.90 5.40 -9.38
CA GLU A 448 -28.35 5.60 -8.03
C GLU A 448 -28.24 7.10 -7.68
N THR A 449 -27.79 7.95 -8.61
CA THR A 449 -27.73 9.40 -8.37
C THR A 449 -29.13 10.00 -8.19
N ALA A 450 -30.09 9.61 -9.03
CA ALA A 450 -31.47 10.06 -8.95
C ALA A 450 -32.16 9.63 -7.65
N GLU A 451 -32.04 8.36 -7.25
CA GLU A 451 -32.61 7.84 -6.01
C GLU A 451 -32.04 8.52 -4.77
N ARG A 452 -30.71 8.71 -4.73
CA ARG A 452 -30.04 9.40 -3.63
C ARG A 452 -30.50 10.86 -3.54
N TRP A 453 -30.56 11.55 -4.68
CA TRP A 453 -31.07 12.92 -4.74
C TRP A 453 -32.52 13.01 -4.23
N ALA A 454 -33.40 12.11 -4.68
CA ALA A 454 -34.79 12.08 -4.26
C ALA A 454 -34.95 11.86 -2.75
N ARG A 455 -34.12 10.98 -2.15
CA ARG A 455 -34.11 10.73 -0.71
C ARG A 455 -33.64 11.94 0.10
N GLU A 456 -32.69 12.70 -0.42
CA GLU A 456 -32.05 13.82 0.29
C GLU A 456 -32.80 15.15 0.15
N ARG A 457 -33.33 15.44 -1.05
CA ARG A 457 -33.92 16.74 -1.39
C ARG A 457 -35.44 16.68 -1.57
N GLY A 458 -36.01 15.47 -1.75
CA GLY A 458 -37.39 15.30 -2.16
C GLY A 458 -37.65 15.75 -3.60
N GLY A 459 -38.76 15.29 -4.19
CA GLY A 459 -39.18 15.65 -5.54
C GLY A 459 -39.11 14.51 -6.55
N ALA A 460 -39.79 14.70 -7.69
CA ALA A 460 -39.83 13.73 -8.76
C ALA A 460 -38.50 13.71 -9.52
N VAL A 461 -37.79 12.58 -9.45
CA VAL A 461 -36.59 12.32 -10.25
C VAL A 461 -36.96 11.40 -11.42
N ARG A 462 -36.27 11.57 -12.54
CA ARG A 462 -36.50 10.75 -13.74
C ARG A 462 -35.16 10.39 -14.36
N VAL A 463 -35.00 9.12 -14.73
CA VAL A 463 -33.87 8.66 -15.54
C VAL A 463 -34.39 8.27 -16.92
N GLU A 464 -33.71 8.71 -17.97
CA GLU A 464 -34.06 8.32 -19.33
C GLU A 464 -32.81 8.11 -20.20
N LYS A 465 -32.87 7.14 -21.11
CA LYS A 465 -31.81 6.90 -22.08
C LYS A 465 -31.97 7.86 -23.27
N ARG A 466 -30.91 8.59 -23.60
CA ARG A 466 -30.84 9.54 -24.73
C ARG A 466 -29.63 9.23 -25.60
N SER A 467 -29.58 9.80 -26.82
CA SER A 467 -28.41 9.69 -27.68
C SER A 467 -27.31 10.67 -27.25
N ALA A 468 -26.04 10.33 -27.51
CA ALA A 468 -24.90 11.23 -27.33
C ALA A 468 -25.11 12.60 -28.01
N ASP A 469 -25.71 12.62 -29.21
CA ASP A 469 -26.01 13.86 -29.95
C ASP A 469 -27.07 14.73 -29.26
N TRP A 470 -28.07 14.09 -28.60
CA TRP A 470 -29.07 14.81 -27.82
C TRP A 470 -28.43 15.46 -26.58
N TRP A 471 -27.52 14.74 -25.93
CA TRP A 471 -26.80 15.23 -24.76
C TRP A 471 -25.97 16.47 -25.11
N GLY A 472 -25.17 16.39 -26.18
CA GLY A 472 -24.33 17.52 -26.63
C GLY A 472 -25.12 18.79 -26.95
N ARG A 473 -26.34 18.67 -27.51
CA ARG A 473 -27.23 19.82 -27.76
C ARG A 473 -27.86 20.40 -26.50
N SER A 474 -28.13 19.56 -25.49
CA SER A 474 -28.89 19.94 -24.30
C SER A 474 -28.03 20.60 -23.22
N THR A 475 -26.72 20.34 -23.19
CA THR A 475 -25.78 20.92 -22.22
C THR A 475 -24.99 22.12 -22.76
N GLY A 476 -25.44 22.74 -23.85
CA GLY A 476 -24.87 24.00 -24.36
C GLY A 476 -23.52 23.90 -25.07
N GLY A 477 -23.08 22.71 -25.49
CA GLY A 477 -21.88 22.58 -26.32
C GLY A 477 -22.09 23.18 -27.71
N ARG A 478 -21.24 24.14 -28.11
CA ARG A 478 -21.22 24.63 -29.50
C ARG A 478 -20.97 23.44 -30.44
N VAL A 479 -21.80 23.33 -31.48
CA VAL A 479 -21.66 22.31 -32.53
C VAL A 479 -20.26 22.40 -33.14
N GLY A 480 -19.44 21.37 -32.96
CA GLY A 480 -18.09 21.27 -33.53
C GLY A 480 -16.94 21.10 -32.54
N GLU A 481 -17.17 21.19 -31.22
CA GLU A 481 -16.16 20.85 -30.21
C GLU A 481 -16.48 19.49 -29.56
N ASP A 482 -15.48 18.59 -29.51
CA ASP A 482 -15.49 17.24 -28.90
C ASP A 482 -15.82 17.20 -27.38
N ASN A 483 -16.26 18.31 -26.79
CA ASN A 483 -16.37 18.50 -25.34
C ASN A 483 -17.71 18.08 -24.73
N GLY A 484 -18.78 17.89 -25.51
CA GLY A 484 -20.11 17.60 -24.97
C GLY A 484 -20.21 16.28 -24.19
N LEU A 485 -19.35 15.29 -24.50
CA LEU A 485 -19.35 13.99 -23.83
C LEU A 485 -18.40 13.91 -22.63
N LYS A 486 -17.53 14.91 -22.40
CA LYS A 486 -16.66 14.94 -21.21
C LYS A 486 -17.44 15.14 -19.91
N THR A 487 -18.63 15.73 -20.00
CA THR A 487 -19.53 15.93 -18.85
C THR A 487 -20.34 14.68 -18.51
N VAL A 488 -20.27 13.62 -19.34
CA VAL A 488 -20.93 12.34 -19.07
C VAL A 488 -20.07 11.54 -18.11
N ARG A 489 -20.64 11.24 -16.95
CA ARG A 489 -19.94 10.63 -15.82
C ARG A 489 -19.85 9.12 -15.97
N SER A 490 -18.68 8.57 -15.64
CA SER A 490 -18.44 7.12 -15.59
C SER A 490 -18.82 6.50 -14.27
N GLU A 491 -19.05 7.31 -13.22
CA GLU A 491 -19.26 6.89 -11.83
C GLU A 491 -20.35 7.76 -11.18
N VAL A 492 -20.88 7.30 -10.03
CA VAL A 492 -21.79 8.11 -9.21
C VAL A 492 -20.99 9.28 -8.62
N PRO A 493 -21.48 10.53 -8.66
CA PRO A 493 -20.68 11.66 -8.21
C PRO A 493 -20.41 11.60 -6.71
N HIS A 494 -19.31 12.21 -6.29
CA HIS A 494 -18.95 12.24 -4.87
C HIS A 494 -19.92 13.14 -4.10
N ARG A 495 -20.08 12.82 -2.82
CA ARG A 495 -20.86 13.65 -1.87
C ARG A 495 -20.24 13.56 -0.49
N ALA A 496 -20.33 14.65 0.26
CA ALA A 496 -19.89 14.74 1.63
C ALA A 496 -21.04 15.22 2.52
N TRP A 497 -21.06 14.78 3.77
CA TRP A 497 -21.94 15.38 4.77
C TRP A 497 -21.30 16.69 5.22
N ILE A 498 -21.89 17.82 4.84
CA ILE A 498 -21.36 19.14 5.11
C ILE A 498 -22.21 19.78 6.21
N TRP A 499 -21.53 20.15 7.30
CA TRP A 499 -22.05 21.04 8.32
C TRP A 499 -21.95 22.48 7.84
N SER A 500 -22.99 23.27 8.05
CA SER A 500 -23.01 24.70 7.74
C SER A 500 -23.47 25.51 8.94
N LEU A 501 -22.82 26.66 9.15
CA LEU A 501 -23.18 27.69 10.11
C LEU A 501 -23.29 29.04 9.41
N GLY A 502 -24.30 29.82 9.78
CA GLY A 502 -24.64 31.05 9.10
C GLY A 502 -25.59 30.85 7.90
N PRO A 503 -25.86 31.92 7.14
CA PRO A 503 -25.22 33.21 7.28
C PRO A 503 -25.69 34.06 8.46
N ALA A 504 -24.75 34.56 9.27
CA ALA A 504 -24.99 35.67 10.18
C ALA A 504 -24.72 36.98 9.44
N VAL A 505 -25.59 37.98 9.64
CA VAL A 505 -25.54 39.24 8.89
C VAL A 505 -25.37 40.40 9.86
N TYR A 506 -24.38 41.25 9.60
CA TYR A 506 -24.03 42.40 10.43
C TYR A 506 -24.26 43.71 9.68
N LYS A 507 -24.91 44.67 10.33
CA LYS A 507 -25.01 46.05 9.84
C LYS A 507 -23.68 46.78 10.02
N ALA A 508 -23.54 47.95 9.38
CA ALA A 508 -22.38 48.82 9.53
C ALA A 508 -22.05 49.19 10.99
N ASP A 509 -23.06 49.28 11.88
CA ASP A 509 -22.88 49.56 13.31
C ASP A 509 -22.49 48.32 14.15
N GLY A 510 -22.31 47.16 13.52
CA GLY A 510 -21.98 45.89 14.17
C GLY A 510 -23.19 45.15 14.76
N THR A 511 -24.41 45.69 14.63
CA THR A 511 -25.62 45.01 15.08
C THR A 511 -25.91 43.80 14.18
N GLU A 512 -26.06 42.62 14.78
CA GLU A 512 -26.46 41.41 14.08
C GLU A 512 -27.96 41.48 13.70
N CYS A 513 -28.26 41.42 12.40
CA CYS A 513 -29.62 41.30 11.88
C CYS A 513 -30.10 39.86 12.08
N VAL A 514 -31.28 39.68 12.67
CA VAL A 514 -31.88 38.34 12.87
C VAL A 514 -32.23 37.71 11.52
N VAL A 515 -31.54 36.64 11.15
CA VAL A 515 -31.82 35.86 9.93
C VAL A 515 -32.29 34.44 10.27
N GLY A 516 -33.40 34.33 11.01
CA GLY A 516 -34.05 33.04 11.30
C GLY A 516 -33.58 32.33 12.58
N LEU A 517 -34.46 31.49 13.14
CA LEU A 517 -34.15 30.62 14.29
C LEU A 517 -33.17 29.52 13.82
N GLY A 518 -31.95 29.50 14.37
CA GLY A 518 -30.97 28.44 14.10
C GLY A 518 -29.72 28.84 13.32
N VAL A 519 -29.47 30.13 13.03
CA VAL A 519 -28.27 30.60 12.31
C VAL A 519 -26.94 30.18 12.97
N HIS A 520 -26.94 30.08 14.30
CA HIS A 520 -25.80 29.66 15.10
C HIS A 520 -25.82 28.19 15.49
N GLU A 521 -26.83 27.45 15.03
CA GLU A 521 -26.91 26.01 15.22
C GLU A 521 -26.41 25.35 13.95
N PRO A 522 -25.45 24.40 14.02
CA PRO A 522 -24.94 23.78 12.81
C PRO A 522 -26.03 22.90 12.21
N SER A 523 -26.26 23.08 10.91
CA SER A 523 -27.12 22.23 10.12
C SER A 523 -26.28 21.35 9.20
N GLY A 524 -26.50 20.04 9.21
CA GLY A 524 -25.83 19.11 8.31
C GLY A 524 -26.71 18.76 7.11
N ARG A 525 -26.13 18.71 5.91
CA ARG A 525 -26.77 18.13 4.72
C ARG A 525 -25.77 17.40 3.85
N TRP A 526 -26.23 16.44 3.06
CA TRP A 526 -25.43 15.90 1.95
C TRP A 526 -25.28 16.97 0.88
N VAL A 527 -24.04 17.25 0.50
CA VAL A 527 -23.67 18.16 -0.58
C VAL A 527 -22.86 17.37 -1.60
N TRP A 528 -23.25 17.49 -2.87
CA TRP A 528 -22.65 16.76 -3.97
C TRP A 528 -21.51 17.53 -4.63
N ASP A 529 -20.59 16.83 -5.30
CA ASP A 529 -19.37 17.41 -5.92
C ASP A 529 -19.60 18.54 -6.94
N TRP A 530 -20.83 18.68 -7.44
CA TRP A 530 -21.22 19.71 -8.39
C TRP A 530 -21.95 20.88 -7.75
N GLU A 531 -22.21 20.84 -6.44
CA GLU A 531 -22.80 21.93 -5.68
C GLU A 531 -21.71 22.84 -5.09
N ASP A 532 -21.95 24.15 -5.07
CA ASP A 532 -20.95 25.16 -4.69
C ASP A 532 -20.40 25.02 -3.26
N ASP A 533 -21.15 24.37 -2.36
CA ASP A 533 -20.76 24.19 -0.96
C ASP A 533 -19.94 22.88 -0.74
N TYR A 534 -19.64 22.10 -1.78
CA TYR A 534 -18.84 20.88 -1.64
C TYR A 534 -17.40 21.21 -1.26
N THR A 535 -16.88 20.51 -0.26
CA THR A 535 -15.46 20.58 0.11
C THR A 535 -15.02 19.31 0.83
N GLU A 536 -13.75 18.97 0.65
CA GLU A 536 -13.05 17.92 1.41
C GLU A 536 -12.12 18.52 2.48
N GLU A 537 -11.93 19.85 2.50
CA GLU A 537 -11.19 20.53 3.55
C GLU A 537 -12.00 20.55 4.86
N PRO A 538 -11.37 20.48 6.05
CA PRO A 538 -12.10 20.37 7.32
C PRO A 538 -13.13 21.48 7.55
N ALA A 539 -12.84 22.71 7.12
CA ALA A 539 -13.77 23.82 7.12
C ALA A 539 -13.34 24.93 6.15
N HIS A 540 -14.29 25.50 5.44
CA HIS A 540 -14.19 26.82 4.80
C HIS A 540 -15.01 27.86 5.57
N SER A 541 -14.62 29.11 5.42
CA SER A 541 -15.43 30.24 5.84
C SER A 541 -15.45 31.31 4.77
N SER A 542 -16.53 32.07 4.73
CA SER A 542 -16.70 33.20 3.84
C SER A 542 -17.20 34.40 4.65
N THR A 543 -16.51 35.52 4.48
CA THR A 543 -16.91 36.82 4.99
C THR A 543 -17.05 37.75 3.79
N GLN A 544 -18.28 38.06 3.40
CA GLN A 544 -18.55 38.86 2.20
C GLN A 544 -19.41 40.07 2.51
N TRP A 545 -18.99 41.21 2.00
CA TRP A 545 -19.80 42.41 1.99
C TRP A 545 -20.78 42.36 0.81
N ARG A 546 -22.07 42.58 1.06
CA ARG A 546 -23.10 42.66 0.01
C ARG A 546 -23.54 44.12 -0.18
N PRO A 547 -23.35 44.71 -1.37
CA PRO A 547 -23.88 46.04 -1.68
C PRO A 547 -25.41 46.03 -1.66
N GLY A 548 -26.03 46.91 -0.86
CA GLY A 548 -27.48 47.04 -0.73
C GLY A 548 -27.90 48.21 0.15
N VAL A 549 -29.21 48.46 0.26
CA VAL A 549 -29.79 49.64 0.96
C VAL A 549 -29.45 49.69 2.46
N ALA A 550 -29.12 48.55 3.08
CA ALA A 550 -28.80 48.44 4.50
C ALA A 550 -27.31 48.19 4.82
N THR A 551 -26.45 48.10 3.80
CA THR A 551 -25.02 47.66 3.86
C THR A 551 -24.74 46.54 4.88
N GLU A 552 -24.68 45.31 4.39
CA GLU A 552 -24.65 44.12 5.24
C GLU A 552 -23.41 43.26 4.97
N THR A 553 -22.75 42.83 6.04
CA THR A 553 -21.62 41.89 5.99
C THR A 553 -22.07 40.51 6.46
N GLU A 554 -21.88 39.51 5.60
CA GLU A 554 -22.29 38.14 5.83
C GLU A 554 -21.11 37.30 6.30
N ALA A 555 -21.29 36.54 7.37
CA ALA A 555 -20.37 35.51 7.84
C ALA A 555 -21.03 34.14 7.75
N ARG A 556 -20.39 33.20 7.05
CA ARG A 556 -20.80 31.79 7.00
C ARG A 556 -19.59 30.86 7.03
N ALA A 557 -19.76 29.64 7.49
CA ALA A 557 -18.75 28.59 7.41
C ALA A 557 -19.39 27.24 7.10
N TRP A 558 -18.65 26.38 6.40
CA TRP A 558 -19.12 25.04 6.06
C TRP A 558 -17.97 24.06 5.86
N GLY A 559 -18.21 22.77 6.08
CA GLY A 559 -17.20 21.72 5.97
C GLY A 559 -17.67 20.37 6.56
N PRO A 560 -16.93 19.28 6.34
CA PRO A 560 -17.27 17.95 6.83
C PRO A 560 -16.99 17.76 8.34
N ASP A 561 -16.16 18.60 8.97
CA ASP A 561 -15.84 18.55 10.40
C ASP A 561 -16.62 19.64 11.16
N GLU A 562 -17.59 19.24 11.99
CA GLU A 562 -18.46 20.17 12.73
C GLU A 562 -17.65 21.09 13.68
N GLU A 563 -16.60 20.57 14.32
CA GLU A 563 -15.80 21.34 15.29
C GLU A 563 -14.94 22.38 14.56
N ALA A 564 -14.32 21.98 13.46
CA ALA A 564 -13.58 22.89 12.60
C ALA A 564 -14.49 23.97 12.00
N VAL A 565 -15.71 23.62 11.59
CA VAL A 565 -16.71 24.57 11.07
C VAL A 565 -17.14 25.57 12.13
N ARG A 566 -17.33 25.14 13.39
CA ARG A 566 -17.61 26.05 14.52
C ARG A 566 -16.47 27.03 14.75
N ALA A 567 -15.23 26.57 14.71
CA ALA A 567 -14.05 27.43 14.87
C ALA A 567 -13.90 28.43 13.69
N ALA A 568 -14.08 27.95 12.46
CA ALA A 568 -14.06 28.78 11.25
C ALA A 568 -15.19 29.83 11.26
N TYR A 569 -16.38 29.46 11.71
CA TYR A 569 -17.52 30.36 11.84
C TYR A 569 -17.28 31.46 12.90
N ALA A 570 -16.71 31.11 14.06
CA ALA A 570 -16.34 32.10 15.06
C ALA A 570 -15.32 33.13 14.51
N THR A 571 -14.38 32.66 13.70
CA THR A 571 -13.39 33.50 13.01
C THR A 571 -14.07 34.40 11.99
N ALA A 572 -14.95 33.84 11.14
CA ALA A 572 -15.71 34.59 10.13
C ALA A 572 -16.57 35.70 10.72
N ARG A 573 -17.23 35.44 11.87
CA ARG A 573 -18.00 36.47 12.60
C ARG A 573 -17.11 37.58 13.16
N THR A 574 -15.94 37.22 13.67
CA THR A 574 -14.95 38.19 14.16
C THR A 574 -14.47 39.08 13.01
N ASP A 575 -14.18 38.48 11.85
CA ASP A 575 -13.81 39.22 10.65
C ASP A 575 -14.96 40.08 10.11
N ALA A 576 -16.20 39.59 10.14
CA ALA A 576 -17.36 40.38 9.71
C ALA A 576 -17.56 41.62 10.58
N LEU A 577 -17.42 41.51 11.90
CA LEU A 577 -17.46 42.65 12.82
C LEU A 577 -16.30 43.63 12.63
N ARG A 578 -15.14 43.15 12.15
CA ARG A 578 -14.00 44.01 11.80
C ARG A 578 -14.20 44.73 10.46
N ILE A 579 -14.86 44.09 9.50
CA ILE A 579 -15.07 44.59 8.14
C ILE A 579 -16.29 45.53 8.10
N CYS A 580 -17.38 45.21 8.79
CA CYS A 580 -18.64 45.96 8.70
C CYS A 580 -18.51 47.47 8.98
N PRO A 581 -17.68 47.98 9.90
CA PRO A 581 -17.57 49.41 10.17
C PRO A 581 -16.68 50.14 9.14
N LEU A 582 -15.86 49.41 8.38
CA LEU A 582 -14.90 49.97 7.41
C LEU A 582 -15.54 50.36 6.07
N HIS A 583 -16.82 50.05 5.87
CA HIS A 583 -17.57 50.32 4.65
C HIS A 583 -18.78 51.24 4.93
N PRO A 584 -18.55 52.55 5.16
CA PRO A 584 -19.49 53.48 5.80
C PRO A 584 -20.67 53.97 4.93
N ASP A 585 -21.05 53.30 3.85
CA ASP A 585 -22.02 53.84 2.88
C ASP A 585 -23.49 53.87 3.35
N SER A 586 -23.80 53.52 4.61
CA SER A 586 -25.15 53.75 5.15
C SER A 586 -25.17 54.19 6.61
N ALA A 587 -24.74 55.43 6.88
CA ALA A 587 -25.06 56.11 8.13
C ALA A 587 -25.30 57.62 7.93
N ALA A 588 -26.28 57.99 7.09
CA ALA A 588 -26.91 59.32 7.16
C ALA A 588 -28.22 59.41 6.35
N THR A 589 -29.37 59.15 6.98
CA THR A 589 -30.53 60.04 6.82
C THR A 589 -31.24 60.13 8.18
N PRO A 590 -31.12 61.25 8.91
CA PRO A 590 -31.87 61.45 10.14
C PRO A 590 -33.33 61.86 9.84
N GLY A 591 -34.18 61.63 10.83
CA GLY A 591 -35.65 61.62 10.78
C GLY A 591 -36.34 62.73 9.98
N ARG A 592 -37.45 62.34 9.33
CA ARG A 592 -38.60 63.20 9.15
C ARG A 592 -39.53 63.00 10.34
N ASP A 593 -39.51 63.96 11.25
CA ASP A 593 -40.62 64.24 12.15
C ASP A 593 -41.87 64.59 11.32
N ALA A 594 -43.02 64.15 11.81
CA ALA A 594 -44.32 64.60 11.35
C ALA A 594 -44.59 66.02 11.86
N VAL A 595 -44.75 67.00 10.97
CA VAL A 595 -45.61 68.17 11.19
C VAL A 595 -46.22 68.57 9.84
N THR A 596 -47.57 68.57 9.84
CA THR A 596 -48.56 69.01 8.84
C THR A 596 -48.65 68.28 7.51
#